data_AF-A0A142VYV6-F1
#
_entry.id   AF-A0A142VYV6-F1
#
_cell.length_a   1.000
_cell.length_b   1.000
_cell.length_c   1.000
_cell.angle_alpha   90.00
_cell.angle_beta   90.00
_cell.angle_gamma   90.00
#
_symmetry.space_group_name_H-M   'P 1'
#
loop_
_entity.id
_entity.type
_entity.pdbx_description
1 polymer ?
#
loop_
_entity_poly.entity_id
_entity_poly.type
_entity_poly.pdbx_seq_one_letter_code
_entity_poly.pdbx_strand_id
1 'polypeptide(L)'
;MRGWITLVAALSAASAVSASEPTNLARAPSDMSGAEIDAYNEGRSANDPEYIRCRRIAEPGSLVKKSRICNTNAQWRVITDRGNQDARDSMEMLARGWSNSVEPKDSLMTEIKPK
;
A
#
# COMPACT_ATOMS: atom_id res chain seq x y z
N MET A 1 -53.18 38.53 1.18
CA MET A 1 -52.91 37.14 0.78
C MET A 1 -51.57 36.74 1.36
N ARG A 2 -51.57 35.89 2.40
CA ARG A 2 -50.37 35.48 3.14
C ARG A 2 -49.76 34.27 2.42
N GLY A 3 -48.65 34.45 1.72
CA GLY A 3 -47.88 33.34 1.15
C GLY A 3 -46.82 32.88 2.15
N TRP A 4 -46.89 31.61 2.57
CA TRP A 4 -45.83 30.97 3.34
C TRP A 4 -44.79 30.39 2.41
N ILE A 5 -43.56 30.90 2.49
CA ILE A 5 -42.39 30.29 1.88
C ILE A 5 -41.82 29.29 2.90
N THR A 6 -42.08 28.01 2.69
CA THR A 6 -41.32 26.92 3.31
C THR A 6 -40.02 26.76 2.53
N LEU A 7 -38.89 27.14 3.14
CA LEU A 7 -37.56 26.88 2.59
C LEU A 7 -36.99 25.65 3.30
N VAL A 8 -36.88 24.55 2.56
CA VAL A 8 -36.29 23.28 3.01
C VAL A 8 -34.79 23.50 3.20
N ALA A 9 -34.31 23.34 4.44
CA ALA A 9 -32.89 23.33 4.75
C ALA A 9 -32.29 21.98 4.29
N ALA A 10 -31.55 22.00 3.18
CA ALA A 10 -30.73 20.88 2.74
C ALA A 10 -29.53 20.75 3.69
N LEU A 11 -29.55 19.73 4.56
CA LEU A 11 -28.44 19.39 5.44
C LEU A 11 -27.40 18.60 4.62
N SER A 12 -26.41 19.29 4.05
CA SER A 12 -25.24 18.65 3.46
C SER A 12 -24.36 18.08 4.57
N ALA A 13 -24.44 16.78 4.80
CA ALA A 13 -23.45 16.06 5.59
C ALA A 13 -22.15 15.94 4.79
N ALA A 14 -21.21 16.86 5.01
CA ALA A 14 -19.84 16.70 4.58
C ALA A 14 -19.19 15.63 5.47
N SER A 15 -18.94 14.45 4.90
CA SER A 15 -18.15 13.41 5.53
C SER A 15 -16.76 13.97 5.82
N ALA A 16 -16.40 14.11 7.09
CA ALA A 16 -15.03 14.32 7.50
C ALA A 16 -14.23 13.08 7.11
N VAL A 17 -13.58 13.13 5.95
CA VAL A 17 -12.52 12.19 5.60
C VAL A 17 -11.36 12.53 6.52
N SER A 18 -11.27 11.85 7.66
CA SER A 18 -10.03 11.77 8.42
C SER A 18 -9.03 11.04 7.53
N ALA A 19 -8.28 11.81 6.74
CA ALA A 19 -6.98 11.36 6.27
C ALA A 19 -6.15 11.13 7.53
N SER A 20 -6.04 9.86 7.95
CA SER A 20 -5.06 9.43 8.92
C SER A 20 -3.69 9.89 8.40
N GLU A 21 -3.17 10.96 9.00
CA GLU A 21 -1.86 11.50 8.69
C GLU A 21 -0.87 10.35 8.90
N PRO A 22 -0.06 9.98 7.88
CA PRO A 22 0.97 8.97 8.10
C PRO A 22 1.89 9.53 9.18
N THR A 23 1.98 8.83 10.30
CA THR A 23 2.94 9.12 11.36
C THR A 23 4.30 9.27 10.71
N ASN A 24 4.74 10.53 10.58
CA ASN A 24 5.93 10.86 9.82
C ASN A 24 7.13 10.57 10.71
N LEU A 25 7.48 9.29 10.80
CA LEU A 25 8.76 8.88 11.35
C LEU A 25 9.86 9.55 10.52
N ALA A 26 10.77 10.25 11.18
CA ALA A 26 11.86 10.98 10.51
C ALA A 26 12.77 10.07 9.66
N ARG A 27 12.74 8.75 9.91
CA ARG A 27 13.39 7.72 9.12
C ARG A 27 12.60 6.41 9.22
N ALA A 28 12.79 5.49 8.27
CA ALA A 28 12.15 4.19 8.29
C ALA A 28 12.50 3.40 9.57
N PRO A 29 11.54 2.66 10.16
CA PRO A 29 11.80 1.86 11.37
C PRO A 29 12.92 0.83 11.21
N SER A 30 13.15 0.35 9.98
CA SER A 30 14.22 -0.63 9.71
C SER A 30 15.63 -0.05 9.83
N ASP A 31 15.77 1.28 9.78
CA ASP A 31 17.05 1.98 9.94
C ASP A 31 17.37 2.31 11.41
N MET A 32 16.42 2.09 12.32
CA MET A 32 16.56 2.33 13.75
C MET A 32 17.22 1.14 14.46
N SER A 33 17.97 1.43 15.52
CA SER A 33 18.49 0.41 16.43
C SER A 33 17.36 -0.25 17.25
N GLY A 34 17.66 -1.38 17.88
CA GLY A 34 16.69 -2.04 18.78
C GLY A 34 16.26 -1.14 19.95
N ALA A 35 17.22 -0.45 20.58
CA ALA A 35 16.95 0.42 21.72
C ALA A 35 16.05 1.62 21.35
N GLU A 36 16.27 2.21 20.17
CA GLU A 36 15.41 3.30 19.67
C GLU A 36 13.97 2.81 19.42
N ILE A 37 13.82 1.60 18.88
CA ILE A 37 12.51 0.98 18.66
C ILE A 37 11.82 0.65 19.99
N ASP A 38 12.56 0.13 20.97
CA ASP A 38 12.02 -0.19 22.30
C ASP A 38 11.57 1.08 23.03
N ALA A 39 12.37 2.15 22.99
CA ALA A 39 12.01 3.46 23.52
C ALA A 39 10.81 4.06 22.79
N TYR A 40 10.73 3.91 21.46
CA TYR A 40 9.53 4.31 20.72
C TYR A 40 8.32 3.51 21.17
N ASN A 41 8.42 2.20 21.35
CA ASN A 41 7.29 1.35 21.73
C ASN A 41 6.91 1.46 23.21
N GLU A 42 7.70 2.13 24.05
CA GLU A 42 7.45 2.26 25.48
C GLU A 42 6.05 2.86 25.75
N GLY A 43 5.30 2.22 26.64
CA GLY A 43 3.93 2.62 26.98
C GLY A 43 2.86 2.32 25.91
N ARG A 44 3.24 1.81 24.72
CA ARG A 44 2.28 1.40 23.68
C ARG A 44 1.83 -0.05 23.85
N SER A 45 0.57 -0.32 23.53
CA SER A 45 0.06 -1.68 23.43
C SER A 45 0.67 -2.41 22.22
N ALA A 46 0.94 -3.71 22.34
CA ALA A 46 1.44 -4.53 21.23
C ALA A 46 0.50 -4.60 20.00
N ASN A 47 -0.77 -4.23 20.19
CA ASN A 47 -1.79 -4.19 19.15
C ASN A 47 -2.03 -2.78 18.58
N ASP A 48 -1.39 -1.77 19.16
CA ASP A 48 -1.50 -0.38 18.71
C ASP A 48 -1.07 -0.27 17.22
N PRO A 49 -1.79 0.48 16.37
CA PRO A 49 -1.44 0.65 14.96
C PRO A 49 0.00 1.15 14.74
N GLU A 50 0.50 1.99 15.64
CA GLU A 50 1.80 2.62 15.55
C GLU A 50 2.91 1.81 16.21
N TYR A 51 2.59 0.74 16.94
CA TYR A 51 3.60 -0.15 17.51
C TYR A 51 4.50 -0.73 16.41
N ILE A 52 5.82 -0.53 16.54
CA ILE A 52 6.82 -1.02 15.59
C ILE A 52 7.08 -2.49 15.86
N ARG A 53 6.86 -3.32 14.85
CA ARG A 53 7.15 -4.76 14.90
C ARG A 53 8.24 -5.12 13.90
N CYS A 54 9.33 -5.71 14.41
CA CYS A 54 10.39 -6.27 13.59
C CYS A 54 10.15 -7.74 13.29
N ARG A 55 10.40 -8.15 12.05
CA ARG A 55 10.31 -9.55 11.58
C ARG A 55 11.62 -9.91 10.87
N ARG A 56 12.03 -11.18 10.98
CA ARG A 56 13.12 -11.74 10.16
C ARG A 56 12.50 -12.46 8.98
N ILE A 57 12.75 -11.98 7.77
CA ILE A 57 12.15 -12.49 6.53
C ILE A 57 13.25 -13.18 5.72
N ALA A 58 12.96 -14.36 5.20
CA ALA A 58 13.89 -15.08 4.32
C ALA A 58 14.00 -14.35 2.98
N GLU A 59 15.23 -14.16 2.49
CA GLU A 59 15.41 -13.55 1.17
C GLU A 59 15.19 -14.59 0.05
N PRO A 60 14.38 -14.26 -0.97
CA PRO A 60 14.21 -15.15 -2.11
C PRO A 60 15.56 -15.40 -2.79
N GLY A 61 15.84 -16.65 -3.14
CA GLY A 61 17.13 -17.07 -3.70
C GLY A 61 18.22 -17.38 -2.66
N SER A 62 17.93 -17.29 -1.36
CA SER A 62 18.84 -17.74 -0.29
C SER A 62 18.13 -18.63 0.73
N LEU A 63 18.73 -19.77 1.07
CA LEU A 63 18.20 -20.70 2.08
C LEU A 63 18.55 -20.28 3.51
N VAL A 64 19.59 -19.46 3.68
CA VAL A 64 20.16 -19.11 4.99
C VAL A 64 20.02 -17.64 5.31
N LYS A 65 20.02 -16.75 4.31
CA LYS A 65 20.01 -15.31 4.53
C LYS A 65 18.61 -14.85 4.93
N LYS A 66 18.56 -14.09 6.04
CA LYS A 66 17.34 -13.47 6.55
C LYS A 66 17.58 -11.99 6.75
N SER A 67 16.74 -11.15 6.16
CA SER A 67 16.74 -9.70 6.38
C SER A 67 15.85 -9.36 7.57
N ARG A 68 16.26 -8.37 8.37
CA ARG A 68 15.41 -7.79 9.42
C ARG A 68 14.63 -6.66 8.78
N ILE A 69 13.30 -6.74 8.85
CA ILE A 69 12.40 -5.68 8.40
C ILE A 69 11.53 -5.26 9.58
N CYS A 70 11.54 -3.98 9.89
CA CYS A 70 10.72 -3.36 10.92
C CYS A 70 9.75 -2.37 10.26
N ASN A 71 8.48 -2.46 10.64
CA ASN A 71 7.40 -1.56 10.22
C ASN A 71 6.43 -1.39 11.37
N THR A 72 5.61 -0.33 11.35
CA THR A 72 4.47 -0.22 12.29
C THR A 72 3.42 -1.30 12.00
N ASN A 73 2.58 -1.62 12.98
CA ASN A 73 1.48 -2.58 12.78
C ASN A 73 0.52 -2.11 11.66
N ALA A 74 0.27 -0.82 11.51
CA ALA A 74 -0.52 -0.24 10.42
C ALA A 74 0.13 -0.51 9.05
N GLN A 75 1.44 -0.24 8.93
CA GLN A 75 2.19 -0.54 7.71
C GLN A 75 2.19 -2.03 7.38
N TRP A 76 2.34 -2.91 8.38
CA TRP A 76 2.25 -4.36 8.16
C TRP A 76 0.90 -4.81 7.61
N ARG A 77 -0.20 -4.18 8.02
CA ARG A 77 -1.53 -4.45 7.46
C ARG A 77 -1.57 -4.06 5.98
N VAL A 78 -1.17 -2.83 5.65
CA VAL A 78 -1.12 -2.35 4.26
C VAL A 78 -0.26 -3.26 3.37
N ILE A 79 0.92 -3.67 3.83
CA ILE A 79 1.81 -4.59 3.10
C ILE A 79 1.12 -5.94 2.85
N THR A 80 0.43 -6.46 3.86
CA THR A 80 -0.27 -7.74 3.77
C THR A 80 -1.45 -7.67 2.82
N ASP A 81 -2.27 -6.63 2.95
CA ASP A 81 -3.45 -6.41 2.12
C ASP A 81 -3.05 -6.23 0.65
N ARG A 82 -2.04 -5.39 0.40
CA ARG A 82 -1.48 -5.20 -0.94
C ARG A 82 -0.90 -6.49 -1.50
N GLY A 83 -0.08 -7.22 -0.73
CA GLY A 83 0.50 -8.48 -1.19
C GLY A 83 -0.56 -9.53 -1.55
N ASN A 84 -1.64 -9.58 -0.78
CA ASN A 84 -2.77 -10.47 -1.08
C ASN A 84 -3.51 -10.04 -2.36
N GLN A 85 -3.67 -8.74 -2.58
CA GLN A 85 -4.30 -8.23 -3.80
C GLN A 85 -3.41 -8.48 -5.02
N ASP A 86 -2.12 -8.15 -4.95
CA ASP A 86 -1.16 -8.37 -6.04
C ASP A 86 -1.11 -9.86 -6.43
N ALA A 87 -1.20 -10.79 -5.48
CA ALA A 87 -1.28 -12.22 -5.75
C ALA A 87 -2.55 -12.62 -6.51
N ARG A 88 -3.71 -12.05 -6.15
CA ARG A 88 -4.98 -12.28 -6.85
C ARG A 88 -4.95 -11.71 -8.27
N ASP A 89 -4.47 -10.49 -8.41
CA ASP A 89 -4.36 -9.80 -9.70
C ASP A 89 -3.41 -10.55 -10.64
N SER A 90 -2.33 -11.11 -10.11
CA SER A 90 -1.40 -11.95 -10.87
C SER A 90 -2.07 -13.22 -11.40
N MET A 91 -2.88 -13.89 -10.57
CA MET A 91 -3.64 -15.09 -11.00
C MET A 91 -4.72 -14.74 -12.02
N GLU A 92 -5.45 -13.64 -11.82
CA GLU A 92 -6.47 -13.18 -12.76
C GLU A 92 -5.86 -12.81 -14.11
N MET A 93 -4.69 -12.13 -14.10
CA MET A 93 -3.96 -11.80 -15.32
C MET A 93 -3.55 -13.05 -16.12
N LEU A 94 -3.16 -14.12 -15.43
CA LEU A 94 -2.83 -15.39 -16.10
C LEU A 94 -4.10 -16.08 -16.61
N ALA A 95 -5.20 -16.06 -15.84
CA ALA A 95 -6.46 -16.69 -16.19
C ALA A 95 -7.13 -16.07 -17.42
N ARG A 96 -7.08 -14.73 -17.56
CA ARG A 96 -7.63 -14.00 -18.73
C ARG A 96 -6.82 -14.15 -20.02
N GLY A 97 -5.71 -14.90 -19.97
CA GLY A 97 -4.78 -15.07 -21.07
C GLY A 97 -3.81 -13.89 -21.19
N TRP A 98 -2.51 -14.21 -21.11
CA TRP A 98 -1.40 -13.27 -21.35
C TRP A 98 -1.39 -12.74 -22.81
N SER A 99 -2.10 -13.39 -23.73
CA SER A 99 -2.05 -13.13 -25.18
C SER A 99 -2.85 -11.91 -25.68
N ASN A 100 -3.43 -11.07 -24.82
CA ASN A 100 -4.09 -9.83 -25.26
C ASN A 100 -3.10 -8.65 -25.46
N SER A 101 -1.79 -8.91 -25.58
CA SER A 101 -0.83 -7.91 -26.04
C SER A 101 -1.17 -7.52 -27.48
N VAL A 102 -1.91 -6.42 -27.64
CA VAL A 102 -2.06 -5.76 -28.93
C VAL A 102 -0.77 -5.02 -29.19
N GLU A 103 0.03 -5.52 -30.13
CA GLU A 103 1.18 -4.78 -30.62
C GLU A 103 0.67 -3.48 -31.26
N PRO A 104 1.19 -2.29 -30.88
CA PRO A 104 0.82 -1.05 -31.53
C PRO A 104 1.08 -1.19 -33.03
N LYS A 105 0.08 -0.92 -33.87
CA LYS A 105 0.19 -1.04 -35.34
C LYS A 105 1.37 -0.23 -35.92
N ASP A 106 1.84 0.75 -35.17
CA ASP A 106 2.91 1.67 -35.55
C ASP A 106 4.31 1.13 -35.20
N SER A 107 4.41 -0.04 -34.56
CA SER A 107 5.67 -0.72 -34.20
C SER A 107 6.15 -1.75 -35.24
N LEU A 108 5.46 -1.87 -36.38
CA LEU A 108 5.92 -2.72 -37.47
C LEU A 108 7.21 -2.12 -38.04
N MET A 109 8.32 -2.80 -37.73
CA MET A 109 9.68 -2.53 -38.18
C MET A 109 9.70 -1.98 -39.62
N THR A 110 10.32 -0.82 -39.81
CA THR A 110 10.58 -0.25 -41.13
C THR A 110 11.26 -1.30 -42.01
N GLU A 111 10.61 -1.65 -43.13
CA GLU A 111 11.09 -2.63 -44.10
C GLU A 111 12.53 -2.29 -44.55
N ILE A 112 13.50 -3.14 -44.22
CA ILE A 112 14.88 -2.99 -44.70
C ILE A 112 14.92 -3.52 -46.13
N LYS A 113 14.86 -2.61 -47.11
CA LYS A 113 15.07 -2.96 -48.52
C LYS A 113 16.54 -3.28 -48.79
N PRO A 114 16.88 -4.47 -49.33
CA PRO A 114 18.23 -4.76 -49.79
C PRO A 114 18.59 -3.91 -51.03
N LYS A 115 19.87 -3.55 -51.13
CA LYS A 115 20.46 -2.75 -52.23
C LYS A 115 20.55 -3.52 -53.54
#